data_AF-A0A0L0DC83-F1
#
_entry.id   AF-A0A0L0DC83-F1
#
_cell.length_a   1.000
_cell.length_b   1.000
_cell.length_c   1.000
_cell.angle_alpha   90.00
_cell.angle_beta   90.00
_cell.angle_gamma   90.00
#
_symmetry.space_group_name_H-M   'P 1'
#
loop_
_entity.id
_entity.type
_entity.pdbx_description
1 polymer ?
#
loop_
_entity_poly.entity_id
_entity_poly.type
_entity_poly.pdbx_seq_one_letter_code
_entity_poly.pdbx_strand_id
1 'polypeptide(L)'
;MHLMEAGMDWVLGSSDAGGESVRVVVVDGTVDVGKDAAWRLAMEVMAVVGAVYAFDWIFHNPSCGVMFQCGCTFNWAGGWAKCNVHDPSTPSCPWCIAPPGTAWTTFLLVRIIAIGSYFAFTRLRHTWQRIARYGGLSNWRSWRELALAASVASCGWALTVITVGAVFFVASPSYPWFFWFTRS
;
A
#
# COMPACT_ATOMS: atom_id res chain seq x y z
N MET A 1 15.41 -46.17 -41.09
CA MET A 1 15.85 -44.77 -40.88
C MET A 1 14.76 -44.09 -40.04
N HIS A 2 14.89 -44.15 -38.73
CA HIS A 2 14.00 -43.50 -37.76
C HIS A 2 14.85 -42.49 -37.02
N LEU A 3 14.59 -41.21 -37.27
CA LEU A 3 15.19 -40.12 -36.52
C LEU A 3 14.46 -40.05 -35.19
N MET A 4 15.11 -40.54 -34.13
CA MET A 4 14.71 -40.21 -32.77
C MET A 4 15.09 -38.74 -32.53
N GLU A 5 14.10 -37.86 -32.60
CA GLU A 5 14.22 -36.49 -32.07
C GLU A 5 14.36 -36.61 -30.55
N ALA A 6 15.60 -36.66 -30.09
CA ALA A 6 15.93 -36.48 -28.69
C ALA A 6 15.61 -35.03 -28.32
N GLY A 7 14.45 -34.83 -27.70
CA GLY A 7 14.14 -33.61 -26.97
C GLY A 7 15.22 -33.39 -25.91
N MET A 8 16.17 -32.50 -26.22
CA MET A 8 17.21 -32.09 -25.30
C MET A 8 16.61 -31.18 -24.25
N ASP A 9 16.24 -31.78 -23.12
CA ASP A 9 16.02 -31.06 -21.87
C ASP A 9 17.35 -30.44 -21.43
N TRP A 10 17.57 -29.17 -21.78
CA TRP A 10 18.69 -28.40 -21.24
C TRP A 10 18.43 -28.12 -19.76
N VAL A 11 18.92 -29.01 -18.89
CA VAL A 11 19.02 -28.73 -17.46
C VAL A 11 20.19 -27.76 -17.28
N LEU A 12 19.89 -26.47 -17.22
CA LEU A 12 20.87 -25.46 -16.79
C LEU A 12 21.32 -25.84 -15.37
N GLY A 13 22.59 -26.21 -15.26
CA GLY A 13 23.17 -26.80 -14.06
C GLY A 13 22.87 -26.00 -12.80
N SER A 14 22.35 -26.69 -11.78
CA SER A 14 22.26 -26.18 -10.42
C SER A 14 23.67 -26.02 -9.88
N SER A 15 24.05 -24.79 -9.52
CA SER A 15 25.21 -24.58 -8.68
C SER A 15 24.81 -24.86 -7.23
N ASP A 16 25.45 -25.88 -6.67
CA ASP A 16 25.52 -26.18 -5.24
C ASP A 16 25.90 -24.89 -4.46
N ALA A 17 25.38 -24.57 -3.27
CA ALA A 17 25.14 -25.44 -2.14
C ALA A 17 23.92 -25.00 -1.31
N GLY A 18 23.01 -25.94 -1.03
CA GLY A 18 21.96 -25.80 -0.01
C GLY A 18 20.75 -24.93 -0.38
N GLY A 19 20.69 -24.39 -1.59
CA GLY A 19 19.56 -23.62 -2.10
C GLY A 19 18.59 -24.49 -2.89
N GLU A 20 17.32 -24.47 -2.50
CA GLU A 20 16.19 -25.04 -3.26
C GLU A 20 16.34 -24.70 -4.76
N SER A 21 16.60 -25.71 -5.59
CA SER A 21 16.82 -25.52 -7.01
C SER A 21 15.52 -25.06 -7.66
N VAL A 22 15.45 -23.78 -8.04
CA VAL A 22 14.35 -23.26 -8.84
C VAL A 22 14.48 -23.87 -10.24
N ARG A 23 13.77 -24.98 -10.49
CA ARG A 23 13.61 -25.52 -11.84
C ARG A 23 12.86 -24.51 -12.69
N VAL A 24 13.60 -23.79 -13.53
CA VAL A 24 13.01 -23.09 -14.66
C VAL A 24 12.85 -24.13 -15.76
N VAL A 25 11.66 -24.73 -15.86
CA VAL A 25 11.33 -25.63 -16.96
C VAL A 25 10.89 -24.75 -18.13
N VAL A 26 11.70 -24.73 -19.19
CA VAL A 26 11.32 -24.10 -20.45
C VAL A 26 10.62 -25.17 -21.28
N VAL A 27 9.29 -25.21 -21.23
CA VAL A 27 8.48 -26.08 -22.09
C VAL A 27 8.07 -25.28 -23.31
N ASP A 28 8.42 -25.76 -24.51
CA ASP A 28 8.04 -25.16 -25.79
C ASP A 28 8.43 -23.67 -25.96
N GLY A 29 9.58 -23.27 -25.41
CA GLY A 29 10.04 -21.88 -25.48
C GLY A 29 9.28 -20.91 -24.57
N THR A 30 8.37 -21.40 -23.73
CA THR A 30 7.68 -20.60 -22.71
C THR A 30 8.31 -20.83 -21.34
N VAL A 31 8.60 -19.74 -20.63
CA VAL A 31 9.02 -19.80 -19.22
C VAL A 31 7.75 -20.05 -18.40
N ASP A 32 7.55 -21.28 -17.92
CA ASP A 32 6.46 -21.58 -16.98
C ASP A 32 6.82 -20.98 -15.62
N VAL A 33 6.36 -19.76 -15.40
CA VAL A 33 6.32 -19.16 -14.06
C VAL A 33 5.25 -19.94 -13.30
N GLY A 34 5.64 -21.07 -12.71
CA GLY A 34 4.74 -22.08 -12.20
C GLY A 34 3.53 -21.48 -11.48
N LYS A 35 2.33 -22.01 -11.77
CA LYS A 35 1.02 -21.51 -11.30
C LYS A 35 1.03 -21.07 -9.82
N ASP A 36 1.82 -21.73 -8.97
CA ASP A 36 2.01 -21.41 -7.56
C ASP A 36 2.55 -20.00 -7.30
N ALA A 37 3.48 -19.50 -8.13
CA ALA A 37 4.04 -18.16 -7.99
C ALA A 37 3.01 -17.08 -8.33
N ALA A 38 2.23 -17.29 -9.39
CA ALA A 38 1.14 -16.40 -9.77
C ALA A 38 0.06 -16.33 -8.67
N TRP A 39 -0.32 -17.48 -8.12
CA TRP A 39 -1.30 -17.56 -7.03
C TRP A 39 -0.83 -16.87 -5.76
N ARG A 40 0.44 -17.04 -5.36
CA ARG A 40 1.00 -16.36 -4.18
C ARG A 40 0.95 -14.85 -4.34
N LEU A 41 1.37 -14.33 -5.50
CA LEU A 41 1.32 -12.89 -5.78
C LEU A 41 -0.12 -12.37 -5.77
N ALA A 42 -1.06 -13.10 -6.39
CA ALA A 42 -2.47 -12.72 -6.39
C ALA A 42 -3.04 -12.64 -4.96
N MET A 43 -2.77 -13.64 -4.12
CA MET A 43 -3.19 -13.64 -2.71
C MET A 43 -2.56 -12.50 -1.92
N GLU A 44 -1.28 -12.20 -2.14
CA GLU A 44 -0.62 -11.06 -1.51
C GLU A 44 -1.26 -9.73 -1.92
N VAL A 45 -1.49 -9.52 -3.22
CA VAL A 45 -2.16 -8.32 -3.73
C VAL A 45 -3.55 -8.17 -3.11
N MET A 46 -4.35 -9.23 -3.08
CA MET A 46 -5.68 -9.20 -2.48
C MET A 46 -5.63 -8.89 -0.98
N ALA A 47 -4.70 -9.51 -0.24
CA ALA A 47 -4.53 -9.27 1.19
C ALA A 47 -4.13 -7.81 1.47
N VAL A 48 -3.18 -7.27 0.71
CA VAL A 48 -2.70 -5.88 0.87
C VAL A 48 -3.78 -4.88 0.50
N VAL A 49 -4.47 -5.07 -0.63
CA VAL A 49 -5.58 -4.21 -1.04
C VAL A 49 -6.69 -4.22 0.01
N GLY A 50 -7.09 -5.40 0.48
CA GLY A 50 -8.10 -5.54 1.53
C GLY A 50 -7.69 -4.87 2.84
N ALA A 51 -6.43 -5.06 3.28
CA ALA A 51 -5.90 -4.45 4.49
C ALA A 51 -5.85 -2.92 4.39
N VAL A 52 -5.39 -2.36 3.27
CA VAL A 52 -5.35 -0.91 3.04
C VAL A 52 -6.76 -0.33 3.00
N TYR A 53 -7.72 -1.03 2.37
CA TYR A 53 -9.11 -0.58 2.35
C TYR A 53 -9.73 -0.55 3.75
N ALA A 54 -9.52 -1.60 4.54
CA ALA A 54 -9.98 -1.65 5.92
C ALA A 54 -9.32 -0.57 6.79
N PHE A 55 -8.02 -0.37 6.64
CA PHE A 55 -7.27 0.66 7.35
C PHE A 55 -7.78 2.07 7.03
N ASP A 56 -7.93 2.38 5.73
CA ASP A 56 -8.48 3.64 5.28
C ASP A 56 -9.90 3.84 5.81
N TRP A 57 -10.78 2.84 5.70
CA TRP A 57 -12.14 2.91 6.24
C TRP A 57 -12.16 3.22 7.75
N ILE A 58 -11.26 2.64 8.54
CA ILE A 58 -11.15 2.88 9.99
C ILE A 58 -10.69 4.30 10.30
N PHE A 59 -9.64 4.77 9.64
CA PHE A 59 -8.92 5.98 10.05
C PHE A 59 -9.28 7.24 9.25
N HIS A 60 -9.96 7.13 8.10
CA HIS A 60 -10.26 8.27 7.24
C HIS A 60 -11.04 9.38 7.96
N ASN A 61 -12.15 9.06 8.61
CA ASN A 61 -12.99 10.04 9.30
C ASN A 61 -12.32 10.62 10.55
N PRO A 62 -11.72 9.83 11.47
CA PRO A 62 -10.93 10.37 12.57
C PRO A 62 -9.80 11.28 12.13
N SER A 63 -9.06 10.92 11.07
CA SER A 63 -8.00 11.77 10.54
C SER A 63 -8.52 13.10 10.00
N CYS A 64 -9.66 13.09 9.31
CA CYS A 64 -10.35 14.32 8.92
C CYS A 64 -10.74 15.17 10.15
N GLY A 65 -11.31 14.55 11.18
CA GLY A 65 -11.67 15.22 12.43
C GLY A 65 -10.49 15.83 13.16
N VAL A 66 -9.35 15.13 13.22
CA VAL A 66 -8.11 15.63 13.82
C VAL A 66 -7.49 16.76 12.99
N MET A 67 -7.48 16.62 11.67
CA MET A 67 -6.89 17.64 10.78
C MET A 67 -7.74 18.91 10.75
N PHE A 68 -9.05 18.82 10.63
CA PHE A 68 -9.88 20.02 10.41
C PHE A 68 -10.65 20.46 11.65
N GLN A 69 -10.60 19.70 12.75
CA GLN A 69 -11.45 19.93 13.92
C GLN A 69 -12.95 19.96 13.56
N CYS A 70 -13.33 19.25 12.50
CA CYS A 70 -14.65 19.36 11.90
C CYS A 70 -15.74 18.53 12.60
N GLY A 71 -15.38 17.69 13.58
CA GLY A 71 -16.33 16.82 14.29
C GLY A 71 -16.46 15.39 13.73
N CYS A 72 -15.74 15.05 12.65
CA CYS A 72 -15.65 13.67 12.18
C CYS A 72 -14.98 12.75 13.24
N THR A 73 -15.46 11.51 13.32
CA THR A 73 -14.99 10.48 14.25
C THR A 73 -15.05 9.09 13.59
N PHE A 74 -14.77 8.01 14.32
CA PHE A 74 -14.85 6.64 13.79
C PHE A 74 -16.25 6.34 13.23
N ASN A 75 -16.33 5.51 12.19
CA ASN A 75 -17.61 5.17 11.53
C ASN A 75 -18.65 4.60 12.51
N TRP A 76 -18.22 3.74 13.43
CA TRP A 76 -19.09 3.17 14.46
C TRP A 76 -19.39 4.12 15.62
N ALA A 77 -18.73 5.28 15.68
CA ALA A 77 -18.97 6.35 16.66
C ALA A 77 -19.76 7.53 16.06
N GLY A 78 -20.39 7.33 14.90
CA GLY A 78 -21.18 8.35 14.18
C GLY A 78 -20.53 8.88 12.91
N GLY A 79 -19.27 8.51 12.62
CA GLY A 79 -18.58 8.87 11.37
C GLY A 79 -18.55 10.38 11.15
N TRP A 80 -19.34 10.85 10.20
CA TRP A 80 -19.46 12.25 9.83
C TRP A 80 -20.77 12.90 10.30
N ALA A 81 -21.61 12.21 11.08
CA ALA A 81 -22.92 12.73 11.51
C ALA A 81 -22.85 14.02 12.34
N LYS A 82 -21.72 14.27 13.02
CA LYS A 82 -21.44 15.52 13.75
C LYS A 82 -20.48 16.44 13.01
N CYS A 83 -20.22 16.17 11.73
CA CYS A 83 -19.36 17.01 10.93
C CYS A 83 -20.00 18.38 10.73
N ASN A 84 -19.18 19.43 10.78
CA ASN A 84 -19.59 20.81 10.59
C ASN A 84 -20.16 21.10 9.19
N VAL A 85 -20.03 20.18 8.23
CA VAL A 85 -20.75 20.24 6.94
C VAL A 85 -22.27 20.26 7.10
N HIS A 86 -22.79 19.79 8.24
CA HIS A 86 -24.20 19.80 8.58
C HIS A 86 -24.64 21.08 9.31
N ASP A 87 -23.71 21.95 9.69
CA ASP A 87 -23.99 23.19 10.40
C ASP A 87 -23.81 24.41 9.47
N PRO A 88 -24.91 25.02 8.98
CA PRO A 88 -24.85 26.15 8.06
C PRO A 88 -24.28 27.43 8.69
N SER A 89 -24.14 27.48 10.01
CA SER A 89 -23.56 28.63 10.72
C SER A 89 -22.03 28.62 10.76
N THR A 90 -21.40 27.52 10.36
CA THR A 90 -19.94 27.35 10.39
C THR A 90 -19.38 27.10 8.99
N PRO A 91 -18.10 27.43 8.72
CA PRO A 91 -17.46 27.06 7.47
C PRO A 91 -17.42 25.54 7.29
N SER A 92 -17.91 25.03 6.17
CA SER A 92 -17.90 23.59 5.86
C SER A 92 -16.49 23.03 5.69
N CYS A 93 -16.23 21.85 6.26
CA CYS A 93 -14.92 21.17 6.16
C CYS A 93 -14.49 20.93 4.70
N PRO A 94 -13.34 21.47 4.26
CA PRO A 94 -12.94 21.45 2.86
C PRO A 94 -12.61 20.04 2.35
N TRP A 95 -12.27 19.11 3.24
CA TRP A 95 -12.08 17.71 2.91
C TRP A 95 -13.43 17.02 2.62
N CYS A 96 -14.44 17.26 3.45
CA CYS A 96 -15.77 16.65 3.30
C CYS A 96 -16.54 17.21 2.12
N ILE A 97 -16.32 18.48 1.75
CA ILE A 97 -16.93 19.13 0.59
C ILE A 97 -16.02 19.15 -0.65
N ALA A 98 -14.98 18.32 -0.67
CA ALA A 98 -14.03 18.27 -1.78
C ALA A 98 -14.77 18.14 -3.13
N PRO A 99 -14.50 19.04 -4.10
CA PRO A 99 -15.13 18.97 -5.41
C PRO A 99 -14.87 17.61 -6.09
N PRO A 100 -15.79 17.10 -6.94
CA PRO A 100 -15.61 15.79 -7.59
C PRO A 100 -14.26 15.61 -8.30
N GLY A 101 -13.71 16.67 -8.88
CA GLY A 101 -12.41 16.66 -9.57
C GLY A 101 -11.20 16.45 -8.65
N THR A 102 -11.32 16.71 -7.35
CA THR A 102 -10.25 16.52 -6.35
C THR A 102 -10.61 15.52 -5.27
N ALA A 103 -11.89 15.13 -5.14
CA ALA A 103 -12.35 14.16 -4.15
C ALA A 103 -11.59 12.82 -4.24
N TRP A 104 -11.21 12.37 -5.44
CA TRP A 104 -10.42 11.14 -5.60
C TRP A 104 -9.08 11.16 -4.87
N THR A 105 -8.52 12.35 -4.58
CA THR A 105 -7.27 12.48 -3.84
C THR A 105 -7.43 12.13 -2.35
N THR A 106 -8.63 12.25 -1.80
CA THR A 106 -8.88 11.95 -0.38
C THR A 106 -9.00 10.45 -0.11
N PHE A 107 -9.39 9.64 -1.11
CA PHE A 107 -9.55 8.19 -0.97
C PHE A 107 -8.62 7.38 -1.88
N LEU A 108 -8.68 7.58 -3.21
CA LEU A 108 -8.00 6.70 -4.17
C LEU A 108 -6.49 6.93 -4.16
N LEU A 109 -6.05 8.19 -4.19
CA LEU A 109 -4.61 8.52 -4.18
C LEU A 109 -3.93 7.96 -2.92
N VAL A 110 -4.54 8.19 -1.75
CA VAL A 110 -4.05 7.72 -0.47
C VAL A 110 -3.88 6.19 -0.45
N ARG A 111 -4.85 5.45 -1.00
CA ARG A 111 -4.78 3.97 -1.11
C ARG A 111 -3.69 3.52 -2.08
N ILE A 112 -3.56 4.18 -3.24
CA ILE A 112 -2.53 3.87 -4.24
C ILE A 112 -1.13 4.06 -3.64
N ILE A 113 -0.89 5.16 -2.92
CA ILE A 113 0.42 5.40 -2.29
C ILE A 113 0.71 4.40 -1.19
N ALA A 114 -0.28 4.03 -0.36
CA ALA A 114 -0.10 3.01 0.68
C ALA A 114 0.26 1.63 0.09
N ILE A 115 -0.49 1.17 -0.92
CA ILE A 115 -0.23 -0.09 -1.64
C ILE A 115 1.13 -0.04 -2.35
N GLY A 116 1.42 1.06 -3.05
CA GLY A 116 2.69 1.26 -3.74
C GLY A 116 3.89 1.25 -2.80
N SER A 117 3.75 1.86 -1.62
CA SER A 117 4.78 1.90 -0.58
C SER A 117 5.05 0.51 0.00
N TYR A 118 4.02 -0.32 0.21
CA TYR A 118 4.18 -1.72 0.60
C TYR A 118 5.01 -2.49 -0.44
N PHE A 119 4.60 -2.47 -1.72
CA PHE A 119 5.28 -3.22 -2.76
C PHE A 119 6.69 -2.69 -3.07
N ALA A 120 6.90 -1.38 -3.04
CA ALA A 120 8.22 -0.80 -3.20
C ALA A 120 9.17 -1.30 -2.11
N PHE A 121 8.72 -1.31 -0.85
CA PHE A 121 9.50 -1.80 0.28
C PHE A 121 9.82 -3.30 0.16
N THR A 122 8.82 -4.14 -0.11
CA THR A 122 9.05 -5.59 -0.23
C THR A 122 10.00 -5.91 -1.39
N ARG A 123 9.90 -5.22 -2.53
CA ARG A 123 10.79 -5.41 -3.68
C ARG A 123 12.22 -4.94 -3.41
N LEU A 124 12.40 -3.73 -2.89
CA LEU A 124 13.72 -3.22 -2.52
C LEU A 124 14.41 -4.16 -1.53
N ARG A 125 13.66 -4.68 -0.58
CA ARG A 125 14.17 -5.61 0.41
C ARG A 125 14.53 -6.97 -0.18
N HIS A 126 13.70 -7.53 -1.06
CA HIS A 126 14.03 -8.79 -1.74
C HIS A 126 15.34 -8.67 -2.54
N THR A 127 15.57 -7.54 -3.20
CA THR A 127 16.83 -7.26 -3.89
C THR A 127 18.00 -7.19 -2.90
N TRP A 128 17.82 -6.49 -1.79
CA TRP A 128 18.83 -6.41 -0.72
C TRP A 128 19.16 -7.77 -0.10
N GLN A 129 18.16 -8.62 0.14
CA GLN A 129 18.38 -9.96 0.68
C GLN A 129 19.13 -10.86 -0.30
N ARG A 130 18.88 -10.74 -1.61
CA ARG A 130 19.68 -11.46 -2.62
C ARG A 130 21.15 -11.06 -2.56
N ILE A 131 21.43 -9.77 -2.36
CA ILE A 131 22.81 -9.26 -2.18
C ILE A 131 23.40 -9.76 -0.85
N ALA A 132 22.64 -9.65 0.25
CA ALA A 132 23.11 -10.00 1.60
C ALA A 132 23.32 -11.51 1.81
N ARG A 133 22.65 -12.38 1.04
CA ARG A 133 22.87 -13.84 1.08
C ARG A 133 24.27 -14.23 0.61
N TYR A 134 24.94 -13.43 -0.22
CA TYR A 134 26.37 -13.61 -0.50
C TYR A 134 27.25 -13.38 0.74
N GLY A 135 26.73 -12.73 1.78
CA GLY A 135 27.42 -12.45 3.05
C GLY A 135 27.04 -13.34 4.23
N GLY A 136 26.28 -14.43 4.05
CA GLY A 136 26.05 -15.44 5.12
C GLY A 136 25.05 -15.06 6.22
N LEU A 137 24.23 -14.02 6.06
CA LEU A 137 23.23 -13.59 7.05
C LEU A 137 21.82 -14.15 6.71
N SER A 138 21.48 -15.35 7.19
CA SER A 138 20.25 -16.04 6.75
C SER A 138 19.57 -16.83 7.87
N ASN A 139 18.77 -16.16 8.73
CA ASN A 139 17.57 -16.79 9.35
C ASN A 139 16.61 -15.83 10.11
N TRP A 140 16.56 -14.54 9.73
CA TRP A 140 15.81 -13.54 10.49
C TRP A 140 14.30 -13.53 10.14
N ARG A 141 13.46 -13.91 11.11
CA ARG A 141 12.00 -14.16 11.10
C ARG A 141 11.11 -13.23 10.23
N SER A 142 10.21 -13.87 9.48
CA SER A 142 9.18 -13.31 8.58
C SER A 142 8.18 -12.32 9.21
N TRP A 143 7.82 -12.46 10.49
CA TRP A 143 6.83 -11.56 11.13
C TRP A 143 7.31 -10.12 11.27
N ARG A 144 8.62 -9.92 11.51
CA ARG A 144 9.20 -8.57 11.56
C ARG A 144 9.11 -7.88 10.21
N GLU A 145 9.20 -8.65 9.13
CA GLU A 145 9.13 -8.13 7.78
C GLU A 145 7.73 -7.67 7.42
N LEU A 146 6.73 -8.47 7.76
CA LEU A 146 5.33 -8.08 7.60
C LEU A 146 5.02 -6.82 8.43
N ALA A 147 5.49 -6.76 9.68
CA ALA A 147 5.29 -5.59 10.53
C ALA A 147 5.97 -4.33 9.96
N LEU A 148 7.20 -4.45 9.43
CA LEU A 148 7.89 -3.34 8.79
C LEU A 148 7.19 -2.88 7.51
N ALA A 149 6.79 -3.81 6.65
CA ALA A 149 6.08 -3.48 5.40
C ALA A 149 4.72 -2.81 5.68
N ALA A 150 3.97 -3.33 6.67
CA ALA A 150 2.72 -2.71 7.13
C ALA A 150 2.96 -1.32 7.73
N SER A 151 4.05 -1.12 8.48
CA SER A 151 4.43 0.19 9.02
C SER A 151 4.73 1.18 7.91
N VAL A 152 5.51 0.78 6.88
CA VAL A 152 5.82 1.62 5.72
C VAL A 152 4.56 2.01 4.94
N ALA A 153 3.64 1.06 4.72
CA ALA A 153 2.36 1.34 4.09
C ALA A 153 1.52 2.34 4.90
N SER A 154 1.47 2.18 6.22
CA SER A 154 0.75 3.07 7.15
C SER A 154 1.36 4.47 7.17
N CYS A 155 2.69 4.59 7.16
CA CYS A 155 3.38 5.87 7.04
C CYS A 155 3.10 6.54 5.69
N GLY A 156 3.14 5.79 4.59
CA GLY A 156 2.79 6.30 3.26
C GLY A 156 1.36 6.83 3.18
N TRP A 157 0.41 6.10 3.78
CA TRP A 157 -0.97 6.55 3.96
C TRP A 157 -1.04 7.87 4.74
N ALA A 158 -0.45 7.92 5.94
CA ALA A 158 -0.54 9.08 6.83
C ALA A 158 0.09 10.34 6.21
N LEU A 159 1.27 10.21 5.60
CA LEU A 159 1.94 11.32 4.91
C LEU A 159 1.09 11.86 3.75
N THR A 160 0.46 10.97 2.98
CA THR A 160 -0.41 11.37 1.87
C THR A 160 -1.66 12.09 2.38
N VAL A 161 -2.32 11.55 3.42
CA VAL A 161 -3.49 12.16 4.05
C VAL A 161 -3.17 13.56 4.57
N ILE A 162 -2.06 13.73 5.29
CA ILE A 162 -1.62 15.03 5.81
C ILE A 162 -1.34 16.01 4.66
N THR A 163 -0.65 15.55 3.61
CA THR A 163 -0.28 16.39 2.46
C THR A 163 -1.53 16.86 1.71
N VAL A 164 -2.44 15.94 1.39
CA VAL A 164 -3.72 16.27 0.74
C VAL A 164 -4.52 17.22 1.62
N GLY A 165 -4.55 16.99 2.93
CA GLY A 165 -5.26 17.86 3.87
C GLY A 165 -4.70 19.27 3.93
N ALA A 166 -3.37 19.40 3.92
CA ALA A 166 -2.71 20.69 3.86
C ALA A 166 -3.03 21.43 2.55
N VAL A 167 -3.10 20.72 1.42
CA VAL A 167 -3.51 21.30 0.13
C VAL A 167 -4.95 21.82 0.21
N PHE A 168 -5.89 21.03 0.75
CA PHE A 168 -7.29 21.48 0.93
C PHE A 168 -7.40 22.69 1.87
N PHE A 169 -6.62 22.70 2.95
CA PHE A 169 -6.56 23.83 3.86
C PHE A 169 -6.04 25.09 3.17
N VAL A 170 -4.93 25.01 2.43
CA VAL A 170 -4.38 26.14 1.64
C VAL A 170 -5.36 26.63 0.57
N ALA A 171 -6.05 25.71 -0.10
CA ALA A 171 -7.04 26.05 -1.13
C ALA A 171 -8.35 26.64 -0.58
N SER A 172 -8.62 26.51 0.73
CA SER A 172 -9.88 26.93 1.36
C SER A 172 -9.64 28.06 2.36
N PRO A 173 -9.54 29.32 1.90
CA PRO A 173 -9.18 30.45 2.76
C PRO A 173 -10.21 30.72 3.86
N SER A 174 -11.47 30.33 3.66
CA SER A 174 -12.55 30.49 4.64
C SER A 174 -12.51 29.49 5.79
N TYR A 175 -11.68 28.45 5.71
CA TYR A 175 -11.60 27.43 6.76
C TYR A 175 -10.42 27.72 7.71
N PRO A 176 -10.67 27.98 9.01
CA PRO A 176 -9.63 28.52 9.88
C PRO A 176 -8.74 27.47 10.55
N TRP A 177 -9.10 26.18 10.56
CA TRP A 177 -8.42 25.15 11.36
C TRP A 177 -7.67 24.11 10.50
N PHE A 178 -6.41 23.85 10.85
CA PHE A 178 -5.65 22.68 10.39
C PHE A 178 -4.72 22.16 11.49
N PHE A 179 -4.98 20.98 12.04
CA PHE A 179 -4.39 20.47 13.27
C PHE A 179 -4.48 21.50 14.40
N TRP A 180 -3.35 21.97 14.92
CA TRP A 180 -3.25 23.03 15.93
C TRP A 180 -2.98 24.42 15.31
N PHE A 181 -2.98 24.53 13.98
CA PHE A 181 -2.83 25.81 13.30
C PHE A 181 -4.19 26.47 13.11
N THR A 182 -4.28 27.74 13.52
CA THR A 182 -5.42 28.62 13.29
C THR A 182 -5.03 29.77 12.38
N ARG A 183 -5.80 30.02 11.32
CA ARG A 183 -5.67 31.29 10.56
C ARG A 183 -6.42 32.39 11.30
N SER A 184 -5.71 33.47 11.59
CA SER A 184 -6.24 34.75 12.08
C SER A 184 -6.82 35.58 10.94
#